data_AF-A0AAV7ERB3-F1
#
_entry.id   AF-A0AAV7ERB3-F1
#
_cell.length_a   1.000
_cell.length_b   1.000
_cell.length_c   1.000
_cell.angle_alpha   90.00
_cell.angle_beta   90.00
_cell.angle_gamma   90.00
#
_symmetry.space_group_name_H-M   'P 1'
#
loop_
_entity.id
_entity.type
_entity.pdbx_description
1 polymer ?
#
loop_
_entity_poly.entity_id
_entity_poly.type
_entity_poly.pdbx_seq_one_letter_code
_entity_poly.pdbx_strand_id
1 'polypeptide(L)'
;MELSVASPSSPARVSPLTHYLQNSRVRQRTTTANSISALCALKSFGTSGSCFFQHSSSTFGSTSAVLVGRFCSRSAARSCSKHVTIRASSQAGASGSDFSLEKLAYLKDAFWRFLRPHTIRGTILGSTSLVARALIENSNLINWYLLPKAVCGLFALICGNGCIVGINQIYDIGIDKVNKPYLPIAAGDLSVFSAWIMVLAFAAVGLLIVGLNFGPFISALYTLGLFLGTIYSVPPFRLKRFPIAAFLIIATVRGFLLNFGVYYATRAALGLTFEWSSPVAFITTFVTLFALVIAITKDLPDVEGDRKFQISTFATKLGVRNISFLGCGLLLVNYIGAIVAATYMPQVFRRNLMVAAHAVLALTLIFQAWVLEEAKYTKEAISRFYRFIWNLFYAEYIIFPFI
;
A
#
# COMPACT_ATOMS: atom_id res chain seq x y z
N MET A 1 -2.73 -70.27 56.00
CA MET A 1 -3.90 -69.79 56.77
C MET A 1 -4.40 -68.54 56.09
N GLU A 2 -5.58 -68.37 55.50
CA GLU A 2 -6.77 -69.17 55.13
C GLU A 2 -7.43 -68.37 53.96
N LEU A 3 -7.80 -69.00 52.83
CA LEU A 3 -9.18 -69.19 52.29
C LEU A 3 -10.02 -67.88 52.16
N SER A 4 -10.60 -67.47 51.01
CA SER A 4 -11.56 -68.16 50.12
C SER A 4 -11.77 -67.32 48.81
N VAL A 5 -11.53 -67.82 47.58
CA VAL A 5 -12.45 -68.37 46.54
C VAL A 5 -13.61 -67.47 46.04
N ALA A 6 -13.56 -67.05 44.76
CA ALA A 6 -14.56 -67.34 43.69
C ALA A 6 -14.35 -66.49 42.40
N SER A 7 -14.32 -67.16 41.23
CA SER A 7 -14.46 -66.65 39.84
C SER A 7 -15.94 -66.75 39.36
N PRO A 8 -16.38 -66.45 38.10
CA PRO A 8 -15.78 -65.84 36.88
C PRO A 8 -16.67 -64.78 36.16
N SER A 9 -16.16 -64.06 35.13
CA SER A 9 -16.85 -63.73 33.84
C SER A 9 -16.17 -62.57 33.07
N SER A 10 -15.86 -62.80 31.79
CA SER A 10 -15.30 -61.83 30.82
C SER A 10 -16.38 -60.88 30.28
N PRO A 11 -16.05 -59.69 29.72
CA PRO A 11 -15.57 -59.62 28.34
C PRO A 11 -14.49 -58.56 28.05
N ALA A 12 -13.90 -58.72 26.86
CA ALA A 12 -12.83 -57.93 26.25
C ALA A 12 -13.02 -56.40 26.33
N ARG A 13 -11.96 -55.70 26.74
CA ARG A 13 -11.84 -54.24 26.61
C ARG A 13 -11.05 -53.91 25.34
N VAL A 14 -11.78 -53.50 24.31
CA VAL A 14 -11.26 -53.01 23.03
C VAL A 14 -10.53 -51.67 23.22
N SER A 15 -9.40 -51.53 22.53
CA SER A 15 -8.50 -50.36 22.54
C SER A 15 -9.15 -49.06 22.02
N PRO A 16 -8.74 -47.88 22.50
CA PRO A 16 -9.29 -46.58 22.11
C PRO A 16 -8.69 -46.06 20.78
N LEU A 17 -8.89 -46.79 19.68
CA LEU A 17 -8.43 -46.38 18.34
C LEU A 17 -9.52 -46.34 17.27
N THR A 18 -10.79 -46.58 17.65
CA THR A 18 -11.91 -46.67 16.69
C THR A 18 -12.84 -45.44 16.69
N HIS A 19 -12.55 -44.39 17.46
CA HIS A 19 -13.37 -43.17 17.48
C HIS A 19 -12.86 -42.03 16.59
N TYR A 20 -11.73 -42.19 15.90
CA TYR A 20 -11.09 -41.13 15.10
C TYR A 20 -11.25 -41.27 13.57
N LEU A 21 -11.86 -42.36 13.06
CA LEU A 21 -11.98 -42.60 11.61
C LEU A 21 -13.41 -42.49 11.05
N GLN A 22 -14.39 -42.06 11.85
CA GLN A 22 -15.78 -41.93 11.40
C GLN A 22 -16.23 -40.49 11.14
N ASN A 23 -15.46 -39.47 11.56
CA ASN A 23 -15.78 -38.06 11.31
C ASN A 23 -15.09 -37.44 10.08
N SER A 24 -14.22 -38.19 9.39
CA SER A 24 -13.48 -37.72 8.21
C SER A 24 -14.13 -38.08 6.86
N ARG A 25 -15.22 -38.86 6.82
CA ARG A 25 -15.93 -39.21 5.57
C ARG A 25 -17.20 -38.41 5.26
N VAL A 26 -17.68 -37.54 6.16
CA VAL A 26 -18.90 -36.73 5.93
C VAL A 26 -18.59 -35.33 5.37
N ARG A 27 -17.32 -34.90 5.36
CA ARG A 27 -16.94 -33.54 4.91
C ARG A 27 -16.24 -33.47 3.54
N GLN A 28 -16.37 -34.50 2.72
CA GLN A 28 -15.71 -34.61 1.41
C GLN A 28 -16.65 -34.83 0.22
N ARG A 29 -17.97 -34.57 0.38
CA ARG A 29 -18.97 -34.81 -0.68
C ARG A 29 -19.77 -33.58 -1.16
N THR A 30 -19.32 -32.35 -0.91
CA THR A 30 -20.04 -31.12 -1.35
C THR A 30 -19.18 -30.07 -2.05
N THR A 31 -18.04 -30.45 -2.63
CA THR A 31 -17.21 -29.54 -3.45
C THR A 31 -16.70 -30.22 -4.72
N THR A 32 -17.61 -30.75 -5.54
CA THR A 32 -17.34 -31.15 -6.93
C THR A 32 -18.64 -31.03 -7.74
N ALA A 33 -19.11 -29.79 -7.94
CA ALA A 33 -20.07 -29.42 -8.97
C ALA A 33 -20.16 -27.88 -8.97
N ASN A 34 -19.41 -27.24 -9.87
CA ASN A 34 -19.56 -25.86 -10.39
C ASN A 34 -18.21 -25.32 -10.87
N SER A 35 -17.57 -26.06 -11.78
CA SER A 35 -16.38 -25.60 -12.50
C SER A 35 -16.31 -26.33 -13.84
N ILE A 36 -17.31 -26.11 -14.71
CA ILE A 36 -17.28 -26.29 -16.17
C ILE A 36 -18.57 -25.61 -16.66
N SER A 37 -18.49 -24.33 -17.04
CA SER A 37 -19.44 -23.62 -17.96
C SER A 37 -19.28 -22.09 -17.88
N ALA A 38 -18.15 -21.55 -18.34
CA ALA A 38 -18.06 -20.14 -18.74
C ALA A 38 -16.82 -19.89 -19.61
N LEU A 39 -16.70 -20.64 -20.71
CA LEU A 39 -15.75 -20.38 -21.78
C LEU A 39 -16.44 -20.75 -23.10
N CYS A 40 -17.33 -19.88 -23.55
CA CYS A 40 -17.85 -19.77 -24.92
C CYS A 40 -18.95 -18.71 -24.95
N ALA A 41 -18.64 -17.49 -25.40
CA ALA A 41 -19.56 -16.60 -26.13
C ALA A 41 -18.86 -15.25 -26.39
N LEU A 42 -17.97 -15.25 -27.38
CA LEU A 42 -17.49 -14.03 -28.04
C LEU A 42 -17.77 -14.25 -29.52
N LYS A 43 -18.90 -13.72 -30.00
CA LYS A 43 -19.12 -13.27 -31.38
C LYS A 43 -20.49 -12.60 -31.53
N SER A 44 -20.42 -11.31 -31.90
CA SER A 44 -21.33 -10.57 -32.80
C SER A 44 -22.82 -10.46 -32.45
N PHE A 45 -23.32 -9.23 -32.26
CA PHE A 45 -24.34 -8.64 -33.14
C PHE A 45 -24.48 -7.14 -32.84
N GLY A 46 -24.61 -6.33 -33.90
CA GLY A 46 -24.77 -4.88 -33.84
C GLY A 46 -26.21 -4.40 -33.94
N THR A 47 -26.33 -3.07 -33.79
CA THR A 47 -27.35 -2.12 -34.27
C THR A 47 -28.79 -2.16 -33.72
N SER A 48 -29.15 -1.00 -33.14
CA SER A 48 -30.42 -0.24 -33.20
C SER A 48 -31.74 -0.84 -32.70
N GLY A 49 -32.44 -0.07 -31.86
CA GLY A 49 -33.87 -0.26 -31.58
C GLY A 49 -34.38 0.53 -30.36
N SER A 50 -35.01 1.67 -30.63
CA SER A 50 -35.81 2.48 -29.70
C SER A 50 -37.10 1.77 -29.27
N CYS A 51 -37.59 2.03 -28.03
CA CYS A 51 -38.97 2.49 -27.74
C CYS A 51 -39.45 2.29 -26.27
N PHE A 52 -40.04 3.38 -25.74
CA PHE A 52 -41.23 3.51 -24.86
C PHE A 52 -41.30 2.94 -23.43
N PHE A 53 -41.51 3.82 -22.44
CA PHE A 53 -42.79 4.13 -21.75
C PHE A 53 -42.49 5.14 -20.60
N GLN A 54 -42.96 6.39 -20.59
CA GLN A 54 -44.29 6.97 -20.26
C GLN A 54 -44.65 7.03 -18.74
N HIS A 55 -45.09 8.25 -18.33
CA HIS A 55 -45.88 8.63 -17.14
C HIS A 55 -45.20 8.60 -15.75
N SER A 56 -45.39 9.53 -14.80
CA SER A 56 -46.29 10.68 -14.67
C SER A 56 -45.77 11.63 -13.58
N SER A 57 -46.02 12.91 -13.78
CA SER A 57 -45.95 14.00 -12.80
C SER A 57 -47.30 14.19 -12.09
N SER A 58 -47.29 14.47 -10.78
CA SER A 58 -48.36 15.22 -10.12
C SER A 58 -47.88 15.93 -8.85
N THR A 59 -48.03 17.25 -8.90
CA THR A 59 -48.03 18.23 -7.80
C THR A 59 -49.43 18.37 -7.21
N PHE A 60 -49.54 18.63 -5.90
CA PHE A 60 -50.55 19.41 -5.14
C PHE A 60 -50.24 19.12 -3.66
N GLY A 61 -50.17 20.01 -2.66
CA GLY A 61 -50.72 21.34 -2.44
C GLY A 61 -51.39 21.32 -1.05
N SER A 62 -50.88 22.15 -0.11
CA SER A 62 -51.55 22.83 1.04
C SER A 62 -52.55 22.02 1.92
N THR A 63 -52.64 22.07 3.25
CA THR A 63 -52.75 23.20 4.20
C THR A 63 -53.09 22.60 5.58
N SER A 64 -52.66 23.21 6.69
CA SER A 64 -53.51 23.57 7.87
C SER A 64 -52.73 23.63 9.18
N ALA A 65 -52.94 24.74 9.87
CA ALA A 65 -52.37 25.15 11.15
C ALA A 65 -53.26 24.75 12.34
N VAL A 66 -52.70 24.63 13.55
CA VAL A 66 -53.41 24.80 14.84
C VAL A 66 -52.48 25.40 15.93
N LEU A 67 -52.94 26.53 16.48
CA LEU A 67 -52.74 27.26 17.77
C LEU A 67 -51.53 26.94 18.69
N VAL A 68 -50.73 27.86 19.24
CA VAL A 68 -50.89 29.16 19.97
C VAL A 68 -51.31 29.06 21.46
N GLY A 69 -50.35 29.41 22.33
CA GLY A 69 -50.48 30.22 23.56
C GLY A 69 -50.86 29.49 24.87
N ARG A 70 -50.56 29.96 26.09
CA ARG A 70 -49.73 31.01 26.70
C ARG A 70 -49.95 30.88 28.24
N PHE A 71 -49.05 31.45 29.05
CA PHE A 71 -49.24 32.04 30.41
C PHE A 71 -48.79 31.36 31.73
N CYS A 72 -48.08 32.22 32.50
CA CYS A 72 -47.97 32.39 33.97
C CYS A 72 -47.13 31.39 34.80
N SER A 73 -46.44 31.76 35.90
CA SER A 73 -45.90 33.03 36.46
C SER A 73 -45.21 32.70 37.79
N ARG A 74 -44.12 33.44 38.11
CA ARG A 74 -43.60 33.85 39.44
C ARG A 74 -43.18 32.77 40.48
N SER A 75 -41.93 32.88 40.96
CA SER A 75 -41.65 33.54 42.26
C SER A 75 -40.15 33.85 42.42
N ALA A 76 -39.86 34.88 43.22
CA ALA A 76 -38.58 35.56 43.38
C ALA A 76 -37.89 35.19 44.70
N ALA A 77 -36.56 35.35 44.74
CA ALA A 77 -35.84 35.70 45.96
C ALA A 77 -34.59 36.54 45.63
N ARG A 78 -34.51 37.71 46.28
CA ARG A 78 -33.44 38.71 46.19
C ARG A 78 -32.29 38.34 47.13
N SER A 79 -31.06 38.67 46.75
CA SER A 79 -30.09 39.25 47.70
C SER A 79 -29.02 40.07 46.97
N CYS A 80 -28.56 41.11 47.64
CA CYS A 80 -27.82 42.27 47.16
C CYS A 80 -26.32 42.13 47.51
N SER A 81 -25.39 42.46 46.61
CA SER A 81 -24.17 43.19 46.99
C SER A 81 -23.33 43.71 45.81
N LYS A 82 -23.16 45.04 45.81
CA LYS A 82 -22.01 45.88 45.44
C LYS A 82 -21.08 45.50 44.26
N HIS A 83 -21.04 46.44 43.32
CA HIS A 83 -20.03 46.68 42.29
C HIS A 83 -18.58 46.46 42.73
N VAL A 84 -17.82 45.71 41.92
CA VAL A 84 -16.38 45.86 41.74
C VAL A 84 -16.11 45.89 40.24
N THR A 85 -15.83 47.08 39.72
CA THR A 85 -15.44 47.29 38.33
C THR A 85 -13.94 47.02 38.20
N ILE A 86 -13.56 45.78 37.88
CA ILE A 86 -12.17 45.48 37.47
C ILE A 86 -12.13 45.54 35.95
N ARG A 87 -11.60 46.67 35.47
CA ARG A 87 -11.17 46.89 34.09
C ARG A 87 -9.95 45.99 33.85
N ALA A 88 -10.18 44.77 33.34
CA ALA A 88 -9.10 43.94 32.82
C ALA A 88 -8.66 44.53 31.47
N SER A 89 -7.55 45.24 31.51
CA SER A 89 -6.78 45.71 30.37
C SER A 89 -6.58 44.59 29.35
N SER A 90 -7.11 44.78 28.14
CA SER A 90 -6.72 44.04 26.96
C SER A 90 -5.28 44.40 26.60
N GLN A 91 -4.31 43.65 27.16
CA GLN A 91 -3.02 43.54 26.50
C GLN A 91 -3.15 42.47 25.42
N ALA A 92 -3.01 42.93 24.18
CA ALA A 92 -2.85 42.10 23.02
C ALA A 92 -1.64 41.16 23.22
N GLY A 93 -1.90 39.86 23.24
CA GLY A 93 -0.90 38.84 22.96
C GLY A 93 -1.17 38.32 21.55
N ALA A 94 -0.15 38.31 20.70
CA ALA A 94 -0.16 37.90 19.31
C ALA A 94 -0.54 36.41 19.08
N SER A 95 -1.76 36.01 19.42
CA SER A 95 -2.24 34.62 19.37
C SER A 95 -2.80 34.20 18.00
N GLY A 96 -2.81 35.10 17.01
CA GLY A 96 -3.38 34.82 15.68
C GLY A 96 -2.45 34.06 14.74
N SER A 97 -1.13 34.27 14.85
CA SER A 97 -0.13 33.62 13.98
C SER A 97 0.18 32.20 14.43
N ASP A 98 0.39 31.99 15.73
CA ASP A 98 0.85 30.71 16.27
C ASP A 98 -0.21 29.62 16.11
N PHE A 99 -1.50 29.97 16.29
CA PHE A 99 -2.63 29.06 16.06
C PHE A 99 -2.74 28.59 14.59
N SER A 100 -2.36 29.45 13.63
CA SER A 100 -2.41 29.10 12.21
C SER A 100 -1.23 28.22 11.78
N LEU A 101 -0.05 28.47 12.34
CA LEU A 101 1.17 27.70 12.04
C LEU A 101 1.14 26.32 12.66
N GLU A 102 0.65 26.17 13.90
CA GLU A 102 0.50 24.86 14.54
C GLU A 102 -0.52 23.98 13.79
N LYS A 103 -1.66 24.57 13.38
CA LYS A 103 -2.67 23.86 12.58
C LYS A 103 -2.12 23.44 11.22
N LEU A 104 -1.35 24.30 10.57
CA LEU A 104 -0.68 23.97 9.31
C LEU A 104 0.37 22.87 9.49
N ALA A 105 1.16 22.91 10.56
CA ALA A 105 2.15 21.88 10.88
C ALA A 105 1.49 20.52 11.11
N TYR A 106 0.39 20.50 11.87
CA TYR A 106 -0.40 19.29 12.11
C TYR A 106 -1.01 18.72 10.81
N LEU A 107 -1.62 19.57 9.97
CA LEU A 107 -2.15 19.15 8.67
C LEU A 107 -1.06 18.61 7.74
N LYS A 108 0.11 19.27 7.71
CA LYS A 108 1.27 18.84 6.94
C LYS A 108 1.78 17.47 7.40
N ASP A 109 1.87 17.26 8.71
CA ASP A 109 2.27 15.99 9.30
C ASP A 109 1.26 14.87 8.97
N ALA A 110 -0.04 15.12 9.17
CA ALA A 110 -1.09 14.18 8.82
C ALA A 110 -1.05 13.82 7.32
N PHE A 111 -0.87 14.81 6.44
CA PHE A 111 -0.71 14.60 5.00
C PHE A 111 0.53 13.77 4.67
N TRP A 112 1.66 14.04 5.31
CA TRP A 112 2.89 13.28 5.10
C TRP A 112 2.78 11.82 5.55
N ARG A 113 2.14 11.58 6.70
CA ARG A 113 1.82 10.22 7.18
C ARG A 113 0.84 9.52 6.25
N PHE A 114 -0.17 10.24 5.74
CA PHE A 114 -1.15 9.71 4.77
C PHE A 114 -0.46 9.18 3.51
N LEU A 115 0.50 9.91 2.96
CA LEU A 115 1.20 9.53 1.74
C LEU A 115 2.14 8.32 1.89
N ARG A 116 2.39 7.85 3.13
CA ARG A 116 3.38 6.83 3.47
C ARG A 116 4.79 7.24 3.00
N PRO A 117 5.58 7.92 3.86
CA PRO A 117 6.86 8.53 3.47
C PRO A 117 7.85 7.58 2.79
N HIS A 118 7.86 6.31 3.22
CA HIS A 118 8.75 5.30 2.65
C HIS A 118 8.41 4.97 1.19
N THR A 119 7.12 4.95 0.81
CA THR A 119 6.77 4.70 -0.60
C THR A 119 7.01 5.94 -1.45
N ILE A 120 6.76 7.15 -0.93
CA ILE A 120 7.06 8.41 -1.62
C ILE A 120 8.54 8.56 -1.96
N ARG A 121 9.43 8.34 -0.97
CA ARG A 121 10.88 8.41 -1.20
C ARG A 121 11.32 7.49 -2.32
N GLY A 122 10.84 6.25 -2.31
CA GLY A 122 11.15 5.29 -3.38
C GLY A 122 10.57 5.68 -4.74
N THR A 123 9.41 6.34 -4.79
CA THR A 123 8.85 6.87 -6.05
C THR A 123 9.71 8.01 -6.59
N ILE A 124 10.07 8.98 -5.74
CA ILE A 124 10.91 10.12 -6.13
C ILE A 124 12.27 9.62 -6.62
N LEU A 125 12.95 8.77 -5.85
CA LEU A 125 14.24 8.21 -6.23
C LEU A 125 14.14 7.39 -7.51
N GLY A 126 13.16 6.50 -7.63
CA GLY A 126 12.99 5.68 -8.81
C GLY A 126 12.77 6.50 -10.08
N SER A 127 11.84 7.46 -10.05
CA SER A 127 11.58 8.28 -11.23
C SER A 127 12.75 9.18 -11.59
N THR A 128 13.36 9.85 -10.60
CA THR A 128 14.49 10.75 -10.86
C THR A 128 15.71 9.99 -11.38
N SER A 129 15.97 8.78 -10.88
CA SER A 129 17.11 7.96 -11.31
C SER A 129 16.94 7.44 -12.74
N LEU A 130 15.72 7.09 -13.15
CA LEU A 130 15.41 6.70 -14.53
C LEU A 130 15.49 7.87 -15.50
N VAL A 131 14.99 9.04 -15.12
CA VAL A 131 15.17 10.25 -15.93
C VAL A 131 16.66 10.56 -16.05
N ALA A 132 17.41 10.55 -14.94
CA ALA A 132 18.85 10.79 -14.95
C ALA A 132 19.59 9.80 -15.86
N ARG A 133 19.28 8.50 -15.78
CA ARG A 133 19.89 7.50 -16.66
C ARG A 133 19.62 7.77 -18.14
N ALA A 134 18.36 8.03 -18.50
CA ALA A 134 18.00 8.36 -19.88
C ALA A 134 18.72 9.62 -20.40
N LEU A 135 18.91 10.63 -19.55
CA LEU A 135 19.64 11.84 -19.91
C LEU A 135 21.16 11.60 -20.02
N ILE A 136 21.75 10.75 -19.18
CA ILE A 136 23.17 10.36 -19.28
C ILE A 136 23.42 9.62 -20.60
N GLU A 137 22.52 8.71 -20.99
CA GLU A 137 22.62 7.96 -22.25
C GLU A 137 22.41 8.83 -23.49
N ASN A 138 21.76 9.99 -23.36
CA ASN A 138 21.40 10.88 -24.45
C ASN A 138 21.77 12.34 -24.12
N SER A 139 23.00 12.56 -23.65
CA SER A 139 23.43 13.84 -23.08
C SER A 139 23.33 15.01 -24.06
N ASN A 140 23.42 14.74 -25.36
CA ASN A 140 23.26 15.70 -26.44
C ASN A 140 21.81 16.22 -26.61
N LEU A 141 20.83 15.54 -26.02
CA LEU A 141 19.40 15.89 -26.12
C LEU A 141 18.87 16.60 -24.87
N ILE A 142 19.73 16.90 -23.89
CA ILE A 142 19.32 17.57 -22.65
C ILE A 142 18.76 18.96 -22.97
N ASN A 143 17.51 19.19 -22.58
CA ASN A 143 16.81 20.43 -22.80
C ASN A 143 16.05 20.86 -21.53
N TRP A 144 16.41 22.04 -20.99
CA TRP A 144 15.77 22.62 -19.81
C TRP A 144 14.27 22.90 -19.98
N TYR A 145 13.79 23.10 -21.21
CA TYR A 145 12.36 23.24 -21.50
C TYR A 145 11.54 21.98 -21.15
N LEU A 146 12.19 20.81 -21.00
CA LEU A 146 11.53 19.58 -20.58
C LEU A 146 11.43 19.42 -19.05
N LEU A 147 12.10 20.27 -18.27
CA LEU A 147 12.08 20.20 -16.80
C LEU A 147 10.65 20.34 -16.23
N PRO A 148 9.80 21.28 -16.68
CA PRO A 148 8.42 21.36 -16.21
C PRO A 148 7.64 20.07 -16.48
N LYS A 149 7.84 19.45 -17.65
CA LYS A 149 7.21 18.18 -18.00
C LYS A 149 7.68 17.05 -17.07
N ALA A 150 8.97 16.97 -16.76
CA ALA A 150 9.51 16.00 -15.79
C ALA A 150 8.93 16.20 -14.38
N VAL A 151 8.83 17.45 -13.92
CA VAL A 151 8.22 17.80 -12.61
C VAL A 151 6.74 17.42 -12.57
N CYS A 152 5.98 17.70 -13.63
CA CYS A 152 4.59 17.27 -13.76
C CYS A 152 4.47 15.74 -13.69
N GLY A 153 5.35 15.00 -14.37
CA GLY A 153 5.38 13.54 -14.33
C GLY A 153 5.63 13.00 -12.92
N LEU A 154 6.62 13.56 -12.20
CA LEU A 154 6.89 13.21 -10.81
C LEU A 154 5.67 13.49 -9.91
N PHE A 155 5.04 14.65 -10.08
CA PHE A 155 3.86 15.00 -9.30
C PHE A 155 2.69 14.05 -9.57
N ALA A 156 2.46 13.65 -10.82
CA ALA A 156 1.47 12.63 -11.17
C ALA A 156 1.76 11.29 -10.49
N LEU A 157 3.02 10.84 -10.45
CA LEU A 157 3.40 9.62 -9.74
C LEU A 157 3.16 9.70 -8.22
N ILE A 158 3.41 10.88 -7.61
CA ILE A 158 3.09 11.12 -6.20
C ILE A 158 1.59 11.05 -5.96
N CYS A 159 0.78 11.65 -6.84
CA CYS A 159 -0.68 11.55 -6.80
C CYS A 159 -1.13 10.08 -6.93
N GLY A 160 -0.56 9.32 -7.87
CA GLY A 160 -0.89 7.91 -8.06
C GLY A 160 -0.59 7.08 -6.80
N ASN A 161 0.58 7.26 -6.20
CA ASN A 161 0.92 6.64 -4.93
C ASN A 161 -0.07 7.07 -3.83
N GLY A 162 -0.35 8.36 -3.69
CA GLY A 162 -1.28 8.92 -2.70
C GLY A 162 -2.69 8.33 -2.80
N CYS A 163 -3.21 8.17 -4.02
CA CYS A 163 -4.48 7.49 -4.27
C CYS A 163 -4.45 6.04 -3.79
N ILE A 164 -3.45 5.25 -4.21
CA ILE A 164 -3.35 3.82 -3.88
C ILE A 164 -3.20 3.60 -2.37
N VAL A 165 -2.31 4.32 -1.70
CA VAL A 165 -2.11 4.19 -0.24
C VAL A 165 -3.28 4.76 0.56
N GLY A 166 -3.98 5.75 0.01
CA GLY A 166 -5.16 6.34 0.62
C GLY A 166 -6.35 5.38 0.62
N ILE A 167 -6.67 4.78 -0.54
CA ILE A 167 -7.68 3.73 -0.64
C ILE A 167 -7.33 2.59 0.32
N ASN A 168 -6.07 2.18 0.37
CA ASN A 168 -5.64 1.13 1.29
C ASN A 168 -5.98 1.46 2.75
N GLN A 169 -5.66 2.66 3.22
CA GLN A 169 -5.96 3.10 4.59
C GLN A 169 -7.45 3.16 4.89
N ILE A 170 -8.27 3.66 3.94
CA ILE A 170 -9.73 3.76 4.13
C ILE A 170 -10.38 2.38 4.35
N TYR A 171 -9.94 1.35 3.62
CA TYR A 171 -10.49 0.00 3.76
C TYR A 171 -9.86 -0.84 4.88
N ASP A 172 -8.74 -0.38 5.43
CA ASP A 172 -7.98 -1.07 6.48
C ASP A 172 -8.02 -0.35 7.84
N ILE A 173 -8.87 0.66 8.04
CA ILE A 173 -8.95 1.45 9.29
C ILE A 173 -8.93 0.58 10.56
N GLY A 174 -9.73 -0.48 10.60
CA GLY A 174 -9.79 -1.38 11.77
C GLY A 174 -8.47 -2.13 12.02
N ILE A 175 -7.77 -2.54 10.95
CA ILE A 175 -6.48 -3.23 11.03
C ILE A 175 -5.38 -2.23 11.39
N ASP A 176 -5.39 -1.06 10.75
CA ASP A 176 -4.38 -0.02 10.94
C ASP A 176 -4.47 0.60 12.34
N LYS A 177 -5.64 0.64 12.99
CA LYS A 177 -5.76 1.02 14.43
C LYS A 177 -4.90 0.16 15.36
N VAL A 178 -4.68 -1.10 14.98
CA VAL A 178 -3.87 -2.04 15.76
C VAL A 178 -2.40 -1.97 15.34
N ASN A 179 -2.17 -2.11 14.03
CA ASN A 179 -0.82 -2.31 13.51
C ASN A 179 -0.08 -0.98 13.28
N LYS A 180 -0.80 0.07 12.91
CA LYS A 180 -0.27 1.35 12.45
C LYS A 180 -1.07 2.53 13.05
N PRO A 181 -1.18 2.63 14.39
CA PRO A 181 -2.03 3.62 15.04
C PRO A 181 -1.61 5.07 14.75
N TYR A 182 -0.38 5.26 14.28
CA TYR A 182 0.14 6.55 13.85
C TYR A 182 -0.39 7.02 12.48
N LEU A 183 -1.08 6.17 11.70
CA LEU A 183 -1.64 6.59 10.41
C LEU A 183 -2.84 7.54 10.65
N PRO A 184 -2.99 8.60 9.85
CA PRO A 184 -3.88 9.72 10.18
C PRO A 184 -5.36 9.31 10.25
N ILE A 185 -5.82 8.38 9.40
CA ILE A 185 -7.21 7.88 9.48
C ILE A 185 -7.41 6.98 10.71
N ALA A 186 -6.42 6.15 11.04
CA ALA A 186 -6.48 5.26 12.20
C ALA A 186 -6.39 6.03 13.53
N ALA A 187 -5.54 7.07 13.57
CA ALA A 187 -5.36 7.98 14.69
C ALA A 187 -6.57 8.90 14.93
N GLY A 188 -7.41 9.12 13.92
CA GLY A 188 -8.52 10.07 13.97
C GLY A 188 -8.15 11.50 13.57
N ASP A 189 -6.90 11.73 13.17
CA ASP A 189 -6.40 13.03 12.69
C ASP A 189 -7.02 13.46 11.35
N LEU A 190 -7.48 12.49 10.56
CA LEU A 190 -8.13 12.70 9.28
C LEU A 190 -9.45 11.93 9.21
N SER A 191 -10.56 12.65 8.96
CA SER A 191 -11.86 12.01 8.79
C SER A 191 -11.90 11.13 7.53
N VAL A 192 -12.73 10.08 7.54
CA VAL A 192 -12.91 9.19 6.38
C VAL A 192 -13.42 9.97 5.16
N PHE A 193 -14.30 10.95 5.37
CA PHE A 193 -14.80 11.82 4.31
C PHE A 193 -13.67 12.66 3.68
N SER A 194 -12.84 13.30 4.51
CA SER A 194 -11.67 14.06 4.04
C SER A 194 -10.65 13.17 3.32
N ALA A 195 -10.46 11.93 3.80
CA ALA A 195 -9.60 10.96 3.14
C ALA A 195 -10.11 10.59 1.74
N TRP A 196 -11.42 10.37 1.57
CA TRP A 196 -12.02 10.14 0.25
C TRP A 196 -11.85 11.33 -0.69
N ILE A 197 -12.08 12.55 -0.22
CA ILE A 197 -11.84 13.77 -1.01
C ILE A 197 -10.39 13.79 -1.50
N MET A 198 -9.42 13.53 -0.62
CA MET A 198 -8.01 13.54 -0.97
C MET A 198 -7.65 12.42 -1.96
N VAL A 199 -8.19 11.21 -1.79
CA VAL A 199 -8.01 10.09 -2.74
C VAL A 199 -8.54 10.47 -4.13
N LEU A 200 -9.76 11.00 -4.19
CA LEU A 200 -10.39 11.41 -5.46
C LEU A 200 -9.63 12.57 -6.10
N ALA A 201 -9.17 13.55 -5.33
CA ALA A 201 -8.35 14.64 -5.80
C ALA A 201 -7.02 14.12 -6.38
N PHE A 202 -6.33 13.21 -5.70
CA PHE A 202 -5.12 12.58 -6.24
C PHE A 202 -5.37 11.81 -7.53
N ALA A 203 -6.45 11.03 -7.60
CA ALA A 203 -6.81 10.31 -8.82
C ALA A 203 -7.07 11.29 -9.98
N ALA A 204 -7.90 12.31 -9.75
CA ALA A 204 -8.29 13.29 -10.77
C ALA A 204 -7.09 14.12 -11.26
N VAL A 205 -6.29 14.67 -10.34
CA VAL A 205 -5.11 15.48 -10.68
C VAL A 205 -4.06 14.64 -11.40
N GLY A 206 -3.79 13.43 -10.92
CA GLY A 206 -2.84 12.54 -11.58
C GLY A 206 -3.27 12.16 -13.00
N LEU A 207 -4.55 11.79 -13.18
CA LEU A 207 -5.13 11.47 -14.49
C LEU A 207 -5.11 12.66 -15.44
N LEU A 208 -5.44 13.86 -14.95
CA LEU A 208 -5.41 15.09 -15.73
C LEU A 208 -3.98 15.39 -16.23
N ILE A 209 -2.98 15.28 -15.35
CA ILE A 209 -1.59 15.52 -15.73
C ILE A 209 -1.12 14.54 -16.80
N VAL A 210 -1.35 13.23 -16.62
CA VAL A 210 -0.91 12.24 -17.60
C VAL A 210 -1.62 12.40 -18.94
N GLY A 211 -2.94 12.66 -18.91
CA GLY A 211 -3.76 12.86 -20.09
C GLY A 211 -3.33 14.06 -20.94
N LEU A 212 -2.98 15.17 -20.30
CA LEU A 212 -2.58 16.40 -21.00
C LEU A 212 -1.12 16.40 -21.46
N ASN A 213 -0.22 15.65 -20.79
CA ASN A 213 1.22 15.83 -21.00
C ASN A 213 1.96 14.62 -21.60
N PHE A 214 1.44 13.40 -21.45
CA PHE A 214 2.21 12.16 -21.72
C PHE A 214 1.59 11.21 -22.75
N GLY A 215 0.47 11.60 -23.34
CA GLY A 215 -0.18 10.83 -24.41
C GLY A 215 -0.94 9.60 -23.93
N PRO A 216 -1.63 8.90 -24.85
CA PRO A 216 -2.58 7.84 -24.49
C PRO A 216 -1.93 6.61 -23.85
N PHE A 217 -0.73 6.23 -24.30
CA PHE A 217 -0.06 5.03 -23.78
C PHE A 217 0.33 5.16 -22.30
N ILE A 218 1.03 6.24 -21.92
CA ILE A 218 1.38 6.49 -20.51
C ILE A 218 0.12 6.70 -19.67
N SER A 219 -0.90 7.38 -20.20
CA SER A 219 -2.19 7.54 -19.52
C SER A 219 -2.86 6.20 -19.25
N ALA A 220 -2.79 5.25 -20.19
CA ALA A 220 -3.31 3.90 -20.01
C ALA A 220 -2.53 3.11 -18.95
N LEU A 221 -1.19 3.17 -18.95
CA LEU A 221 -0.37 2.51 -17.93
C LEU A 221 -0.62 3.08 -16.52
N TYR A 222 -0.75 4.41 -16.43
CA TYR A 222 -1.07 5.08 -15.17
C TYR A 222 -2.45 4.67 -14.65
N THR A 223 -3.45 4.64 -15.54
CA THR A 223 -4.81 4.17 -15.23
C THR A 223 -4.81 2.71 -14.80
N LEU A 224 -4.04 1.85 -15.48
CA LEU A 224 -3.84 0.45 -15.08
C LEU A 224 -3.25 0.35 -13.67
N GLY A 225 -2.23 1.17 -13.35
CA GLY A 225 -1.65 1.23 -12.00
C GLY A 225 -2.69 1.58 -10.92
N LEU A 226 -3.52 2.60 -11.17
CA LEU A 226 -4.62 2.97 -10.27
C LEU A 226 -5.67 1.86 -10.14
N PHE A 227 -6.04 1.23 -11.26
CA PHE A 227 -6.98 0.10 -11.28
C PHE A 227 -6.46 -1.06 -10.44
N LEU A 228 -5.21 -1.48 -10.66
CA LEU A 228 -4.56 -2.56 -9.89
C LEU A 228 -4.49 -2.23 -8.39
N GLY A 229 -4.14 -0.99 -8.04
CA GLY A 229 -4.14 -0.53 -6.64
C GLY A 229 -5.53 -0.50 -6.01
N THR A 230 -6.57 -0.24 -6.81
CA THR A 230 -7.97 -0.24 -6.37
C THR A 230 -8.44 -1.68 -6.09
N ILE A 231 -8.34 -2.59 -7.06
CA ILE A 231 -8.77 -3.99 -6.87
C ILE A 231 -7.95 -4.73 -5.81
N TYR A 232 -6.74 -4.25 -5.50
CA TYR A 232 -5.93 -4.73 -4.39
C TYR A 232 -6.62 -4.50 -3.03
N SER A 233 -7.29 -3.36 -2.82
CA SER A 233 -7.86 -2.96 -1.53
C SER A 233 -9.40 -3.09 -1.43
N VAL A 234 -10.11 -2.89 -2.53
CA VAL A 234 -11.58 -2.68 -2.54
C VAL A 234 -12.35 -4.00 -2.75
N PRO A 235 -13.43 -4.29 -1.97
CA PRO A 235 -14.34 -5.40 -2.25
C PRO A 235 -15.10 -5.24 -3.59
N PRO A 236 -15.52 -6.33 -4.27
CA PRO A 236 -15.44 -7.72 -3.83
C PRO A 236 -14.05 -8.37 -4.00
N PHE A 237 -13.17 -7.80 -4.82
CA PHE A 237 -11.89 -8.42 -5.17
C PHE A 237 -10.91 -8.47 -3.99
N ARG A 238 -10.59 -7.29 -3.41
CA ARG A 238 -9.64 -7.10 -2.29
C ARG A 238 -8.45 -8.08 -2.36
N LEU A 239 -7.74 -8.06 -3.48
CA LEU A 239 -6.75 -9.07 -3.85
C LEU A 239 -5.58 -9.18 -2.86
N LYS A 240 -5.37 -8.18 -2.00
CA LYS A 240 -4.41 -8.25 -0.89
C LYS A 240 -4.60 -9.47 0.03
N ARG A 241 -5.80 -10.07 0.04
CA ARG A 241 -6.11 -11.29 0.81
C ARG A 241 -5.44 -12.55 0.25
N PHE A 242 -5.09 -12.55 -1.03
CA PHE A 242 -4.44 -13.66 -1.71
C PHE A 242 -2.95 -13.34 -1.89
N PRO A 243 -2.03 -14.03 -1.21
CA PRO A 243 -0.61 -13.67 -1.20
C PRO A 243 0.00 -13.55 -2.61
N ILE A 244 -0.27 -14.53 -3.48
CA ILE A 244 0.27 -14.54 -4.84
C ILE A 244 -0.23 -13.33 -5.65
N ALA A 245 -1.53 -13.05 -5.63
CA ALA A 245 -2.10 -11.89 -6.33
C ALA A 245 -1.54 -10.57 -5.77
N ALA A 246 -1.40 -10.47 -4.44
CA ALA A 246 -0.80 -9.31 -3.80
C ALA A 246 0.66 -9.10 -4.23
N PHE A 247 1.45 -10.17 -4.32
CA PHE A 247 2.84 -10.12 -4.77
C PHE A 247 2.94 -9.67 -6.23
N LEU A 248 2.11 -10.25 -7.11
CA LEU A 248 2.09 -9.89 -8.53
C LEU A 248 1.68 -8.43 -8.76
N ILE A 249 0.68 -7.92 -8.03
CA ILE A 249 0.28 -6.51 -8.14
C ILE A 249 1.41 -5.58 -7.69
N ILE A 250 2.04 -5.86 -6.55
CA ILE A 250 3.14 -5.02 -6.04
C ILE A 250 4.33 -5.06 -7.01
N ALA A 251 4.73 -6.24 -7.48
CA ALA A 251 5.78 -6.39 -8.47
C ALA A 251 5.46 -5.68 -9.79
N THR A 252 4.21 -5.75 -10.25
CA THR A 252 3.78 -5.09 -11.50
C THR A 252 3.79 -3.58 -11.34
N VAL A 253 3.14 -3.04 -10.30
CA VAL A 253 2.97 -1.58 -10.16
C VAL A 253 4.27 -0.91 -9.72
N ARG A 254 4.91 -1.44 -8.66
CA ARG A 254 6.10 -0.85 -8.04
C ARG A 254 7.40 -1.27 -8.73
N GLY A 255 7.47 -2.51 -9.18
CA GLY A 255 8.64 -3.06 -9.85
C GLY A 255 8.68 -2.68 -11.32
N PHE A 256 7.70 -3.12 -12.10
CA PHE A 256 7.74 -3.01 -13.55
C PHE A 256 7.24 -1.65 -14.08
N LEU A 257 5.97 -1.31 -13.81
CA LEU A 257 5.28 -0.17 -14.44
C LEU A 257 5.94 1.17 -14.14
N LEU A 258 6.41 1.39 -12.91
CA LEU A 258 7.15 2.61 -12.57
C LEU A 258 8.40 2.73 -13.44
N ASN A 259 9.19 1.65 -13.55
CA ASN A 259 10.46 1.70 -14.25
C ASN A 259 10.29 1.86 -15.75
N PHE A 260 9.47 0.98 -16.33
CA PHE A 260 9.14 1.02 -17.74
C PHE A 260 8.47 2.34 -18.13
N GLY A 261 7.45 2.76 -17.37
CA GLY A 261 6.64 3.94 -17.68
C GLY A 261 7.45 5.24 -17.64
N VAL A 262 8.30 5.42 -16.61
CA VAL A 262 9.14 6.63 -16.52
C VAL A 262 10.17 6.68 -17.64
N TYR A 263 10.85 5.56 -17.93
CA TYR A 263 11.85 5.52 -18.98
C TYR A 263 11.22 5.73 -20.37
N TYR A 264 10.07 5.09 -20.64
CA TYR A 264 9.29 5.33 -21.86
C TYR A 264 8.91 6.81 -22.00
N ALA A 265 8.31 7.40 -20.96
CA ALA A 265 7.87 8.79 -20.97
C ALA A 265 9.06 9.76 -21.21
N THR A 266 10.21 9.44 -20.63
CA THR A 266 11.43 10.25 -20.78
C THR A 266 11.96 10.17 -22.21
N ARG A 267 12.10 8.97 -22.79
CA ARG A 267 12.54 8.81 -24.19
C ARG A 267 11.59 9.51 -25.16
N ALA A 268 10.29 9.35 -24.98
CA ALA A 268 9.28 10.01 -25.81
C ALA A 268 9.38 11.55 -25.69
N ALA A 269 9.66 12.09 -24.49
CA ALA A 269 9.87 13.52 -24.30
C ALA A 269 11.16 14.04 -24.96
N LEU A 270 12.17 13.19 -25.11
CA LEU A 270 13.40 13.47 -25.86
C LEU A 270 13.23 13.30 -27.39
N GLY A 271 12.04 12.94 -27.87
CA GLY A 271 11.77 12.70 -29.29
C GLY A 271 12.30 11.36 -29.81
N LEU A 272 12.62 10.43 -28.92
CA LEU A 272 13.16 9.11 -29.26
C LEU A 272 12.07 8.05 -29.30
N THR A 273 12.24 7.06 -30.17
CA THR A 273 11.49 5.80 -30.10
C THR A 273 11.89 5.02 -28.86
N PHE A 274 10.97 4.19 -28.36
CA PHE A 274 11.27 3.34 -27.20
C PHE A 274 12.23 2.23 -27.59
N GLU A 275 13.34 2.13 -26.87
CA GLU A 275 14.31 1.05 -26.98
C GLU A 275 14.84 0.72 -25.60
N TRP A 276 14.97 -0.58 -25.30
CA TRP A 276 15.52 -1.03 -24.03
C TRP A 276 17.02 -0.72 -23.94
N SER A 277 17.40 0.05 -22.94
CA SER A 277 18.78 0.11 -22.47
C SER A 277 19.02 -1.09 -21.56
N SER A 278 20.16 -1.78 -21.70
CA SER A 278 20.53 -2.91 -20.85
C SER A 278 20.56 -2.55 -19.35
N PRO A 279 21.13 -1.40 -18.91
CA PRO A 279 20.97 -0.90 -17.54
C PRO A 279 19.52 -0.74 -17.10
N VAL A 280 18.65 -0.21 -17.96
CA VAL A 280 17.23 -0.02 -17.63
C VAL A 280 16.50 -1.36 -17.52
N ALA A 281 16.80 -2.31 -18.41
CA ALA A 281 16.28 -3.67 -18.32
C ALA A 281 16.75 -4.37 -17.03
N PHE A 282 18.02 -4.17 -16.67
CA PHE A 282 18.58 -4.66 -15.41
C PHE A 282 17.84 -4.08 -14.20
N ILE A 283 17.75 -2.74 -14.05
CA ILE A 283 17.11 -2.16 -12.86
C ILE A 283 15.63 -2.54 -12.81
N THR A 284 14.94 -2.57 -13.94
CA THR A 284 13.52 -2.97 -14.01
C THR A 284 13.34 -4.40 -13.50
N THR A 285 14.18 -5.33 -13.95
CA THR A 285 14.14 -6.72 -13.49
C THR A 285 14.50 -6.82 -12.01
N PHE A 286 15.60 -6.19 -11.62
CA PHE A 286 16.14 -6.21 -10.27
C PHE A 286 15.13 -5.68 -9.25
N VAL A 287 14.55 -4.50 -9.48
CA VAL A 287 13.57 -3.89 -8.57
C VAL A 287 12.20 -4.56 -8.65
N THR A 288 11.89 -5.29 -9.72
CA THR A 288 10.69 -6.15 -9.77
C THR A 288 10.84 -7.36 -8.84
N LEU A 289 12.01 -8.02 -8.87
CA LEU A 289 12.32 -9.08 -7.92
C LEU A 289 12.41 -8.54 -6.49
N PHE A 290 12.99 -7.36 -6.29
CA PHE A 290 13.01 -6.70 -4.98
C PHE A 290 11.59 -6.33 -4.52
N ALA A 291 10.71 -5.86 -5.41
CA ALA A 291 9.32 -5.57 -5.04
C ALA A 291 8.58 -6.81 -4.51
N LEU A 292 8.93 -8.01 -4.97
CA LEU A 292 8.44 -9.27 -4.36
C LEU A 292 8.96 -9.46 -2.93
N VAL A 293 10.24 -9.17 -2.67
CA VAL A 293 10.81 -9.19 -1.31
C VAL A 293 10.09 -8.21 -0.38
N ILE A 294 9.84 -6.98 -0.85
CA ILE A 294 9.05 -6.00 -0.10
C ILE A 294 7.64 -6.54 0.15
N ALA A 295 7.01 -7.17 -0.84
CA ALA A 295 5.67 -7.72 -0.72
C ALA A 295 5.59 -8.87 0.31
N ILE A 296 6.63 -9.71 0.39
CA ILE A 296 6.73 -10.81 1.37
C ILE A 296 6.98 -10.27 2.77
N THR A 297 7.82 -9.24 2.90
CA THR A 297 8.27 -8.70 4.19
C THR A 297 7.35 -7.60 4.74
N LYS A 298 6.43 -7.05 3.95
CA LYS A 298 5.57 -5.90 4.34
C LYS A 298 4.75 -6.13 5.60
N ASP A 299 4.33 -7.38 5.83
CA ASP A 299 3.45 -7.75 6.95
C ASP A 299 4.26 -8.17 8.18
N LEU A 300 5.61 -8.18 8.13
CA LEU A 300 6.45 -8.53 9.28
C LEU A 300 6.18 -7.63 10.51
N PRO A 301 6.13 -6.29 10.40
CA PRO A 301 5.86 -5.42 11.56
C PRO A 301 4.44 -5.61 12.14
N ASP A 302 3.53 -6.18 11.36
CA ASP A 302 2.11 -6.32 11.67
C ASP A 302 1.81 -7.67 12.38
N VAL A 303 2.75 -8.63 12.40
CA VAL A 303 2.52 -10.01 12.87
C VAL A 303 1.96 -10.08 14.30
N GLU A 304 2.45 -9.27 15.22
CA GLU A 304 2.00 -9.31 16.62
C GLU A 304 0.55 -8.86 16.75
N GLY A 305 0.17 -7.77 16.07
CA GLY A 305 -1.20 -7.28 16.05
C GLY A 305 -2.13 -8.24 15.31
N ASP A 306 -1.69 -8.77 14.17
CA ASP A 306 -2.45 -9.76 13.41
C ASP A 306 -2.74 -11.02 14.24
N ARG A 307 -1.78 -11.52 15.03
CA ARG A 307 -2.01 -12.65 15.95
C ARG A 307 -3.04 -12.34 17.03
N LYS A 308 -2.97 -11.16 17.64
CA LYS A 308 -3.91 -10.74 18.70
C LYS A 308 -5.36 -10.72 18.19
N PHE A 309 -5.56 -10.36 16.93
CA PHE A 309 -6.89 -10.27 16.30
C PHE A 309 -7.22 -11.45 15.37
N GLN A 310 -6.48 -12.55 15.44
CA GLN A 310 -6.70 -13.77 14.64
C GLN A 310 -6.73 -13.53 13.12
N ILE A 311 -5.95 -12.56 12.64
CA ILE A 311 -5.78 -12.27 11.22
C ILE A 311 -4.74 -13.24 10.65
N SER A 312 -5.20 -14.10 9.73
CA SER A 312 -4.33 -15.02 9.01
C SER A 312 -3.62 -14.32 7.85
N THR A 313 -2.33 -14.03 8.02
CA THR A 313 -1.42 -13.56 6.97
C THR A 313 -0.36 -14.62 6.68
N PHE A 314 0.41 -14.42 5.60
CA PHE A 314 1.53 -15.31 5.28
C PHE A 314 2.57 -15.30 6.41
N ALA A 315 2.81 -14.14 7.05
CA ALA A 315 3.74 -13.99 8.14
C ALA A 315 3.24 -14.55 9.48
N THR A 316 1.93 -14.50 9.77
CA THR A 316 1.40 -15.20 10.97
C THR A 316 1.44 -16.72 10.82
N LYS A 317 1.27 -17.25 9.59
CA LYS A 317 1.32 -18.69 9.28
C LYS A 317 2.73 -19.28 9.30
N LEU A 318 3.68 -18.66 8.59
CA LEU A 318 5.04 -19.20 8.46
C LEU A 318 5.97 -18.76 9.60
N GLY A 319 5.61 -17.69 10.31
CA GLY A 319 6.42 -17.12 11.39
C GLY A 319 7.43 -16.07 10.90
N VAL A 320 7.73 -15.12 11.79
CA VAL A 320 8.60 -13.97 11.50
C VAL A 320 9.99 -14.41 11.01
N ARG A 321 10.59 -15.40 11.69
CA ARG A 321 11.90 -15.95 11.34
C ARG A 321 11.96 -16.45 9.91
N ASN A 322 11.04 -17.32 9.53
CA ASN A 322 11.01 -17.93 8.20
C ASN A 322 10.76 -16.90 7.09
N ILE A 323 9.86 -15.94 7.32
CA ILE A 323 9.61 -14.86 6.34
C ILE A 323 10.81 -13.93 6.21
N SER A 324 11.48 -13.62 7.31
CA SER A 324 12.69 -12.78 7.28
C SER A 324 13.80 -13.47 6.50
N PHE A 325 14.04 -14.77 6.74
CA PHE A 325 15.01 -15.54 5.98
C PHE A 325 14.65 -15.70 4.51
N LEU A 326 13.38 -15.96 4.18
CA LEU A 326 12.92 -16.03 2.80
C LEU A 326 13.16 -14.69 2.08
N GLY A 327 12.80 -13.58 2.70
CA GLY A 327 13.06 -12.24 2.17
C GLY A 327 14.55 -11.96 1.96
N CYS A 328 15.38 -12.25 2.96
CA CYS A 328 16.83 -12.13 2.87
C CYS A 328 17.42 -13.00 1.76
N GLY A 329 17.02 -14.27 1.69
CA GLY A 329 17.53 -15.22 0.71
C GLY A 329 17.22 -14.80 -0.72
N LEU A 330 15.97 -14.41 -0.99
CA LEU A 330 15.57 -13.89 -2.30
C LEU A 330 16.34 -12.62 -2.68
N LEU A 331 16.54 -11.71 -1.73
CA LEU A 331 17.28 -10.48 -1.97
C LEU A 331 18.79 -10.73 -2.17
N LEU A 332 19.38 -11.67 -1.43
CA LEU A 332 20.77 -12.11 -1.65
C LEU A 332 20.96 -12.74 -3.02
N VAL A 333 20.04 -13.61 -3.46
CA VAL A 333 20.07 -14.17 -4.82
C VAL A 333 20.00 -13.06 -5.87
N ASN A 334 19.16 -12.04 -5.65
CA ASN A 334 19.09 -10.88 -6.53
C ASN A 334 20.43 -10.12 -6.57
N TYR A 335 21.06 -9.88 -5.42
CA TYR A 335 22.38 -9.24 -5.33
C TYR A 335 23.49 -10.04 -6.02
N ILE A 336 23.53 -11.36 -5.80
CA ILE A 336 24.47 -12.25 -6.49
C ILE A 336 24.22 -12.19 -8.00
N GLY A 337 22.96 -12.21 -8.44
CA GLY A 337 22.58 -12.05 -9.84
C GLY A 337 23.10 -10.75 -10.46
N ALA A 338 23.05 -9.63 -9.73
CA ALA A 338 23.61 -8.36 -10.18
C ALA A 338 25.14 -8.41 -10.31
N ILE A 339 25.84 -8.98 -9.33
CA ILE A 339 27.30 -9.17 -9.38
C ILE A 339 27.67 -10.03 -10.60
N VAL A 340 26.96 -11.14 -10.80
CA VAL A 340 27.15 -12.04 -11.94
C VAL A 340 26.92 -11.30 -13.26
N ALA A 341 25.82 -10.55 -13.41
CA ALA A 341 25.54 -9.76 -14.60
C ALA A 341 26.67 -8.76 -14.91
N ALA A 342 27.18 -8.06 -13.90
CA ALA A 342 28.31 -7.13 -14.04
C ALA A 342 29.60 -7.81 -14.51
N THR A 343 29.85 -9.05 -14.06
CA THR A 343 31.05 -9.82 -14.44
C THR A 343 30.98 -10.36 -15.86
N TYR A 344 29.80 -10.78 -16.33
CA TYR A 344 29.62 -11.31 -17.68
C TYR A 344 29.44 -10.21 -18.74
N MET A 345 28.96 -9.02 -18.36
CA MET A 345 28.70 -7.90 -19.27
C MET A 345 29.50 -6.64 -18.90
N PRO A 346 30.85 -6.71 -18.85
CA PRO A 346 31.69 -5.59 -18.42
C PRO A 346 31.68 -4.39 -19.39
N GLN A 347 31.21 -4.59 -20.62
CA GLN A 347 31.06 -3.52 -21.61
C GLN A 347 29.80 -2.67 -21.39
N VAL A 348 28.83 -3.24 -20.68
CA VAL A 348 27.52 -2.62 -20.44
C VAL A 348 27.46 -1.96 -19.07
N PHE A 349 28.08 -2.59 -18.08
CA PHE A 349 28.05 -2.15 -16.69
C PHE A 349 29.43 -1.70 -16.23
N ARG A 350 29.46 -0.69 -15.35
CA ARG A 350 30.65 -0.31 -14.58
C ARG A 350 30.94 -1.40 -13.54
N ARG A 351 31.60 -2.46 -13.99
CA ARG A 351 31.87 -3.69 -13.22
C ARG A 351 32.33 -3.42 -11.79
N ASN A 352 33.33 -2.57 -11.60
CA ASN A 352 33.89 -2.31 -10.27
C ASN A 352 32.85 -1.69 -9.32
N LEU A 353 32.07 -0.72 -9.80
CA LEU A 353 31.01 -0.09 -9.02
C LEU A 353 29.92 -1.10 -8.70
N MET A 354 29.41 -1.80 -9.72
CA MET A 354 28.29 -2.73 -9.57
C MET A 354 28.66 -3.89 -8.64
N VAL A 355 29.84 -4.50 -8.80
CA VAL A 355 30.32 -5.58 -7.93
C VAL A 355 30.52 -5.09 -6.50
N ALA A 356 31.24 -3.98 -6.30
CA ALA A 356 31.52 -3.47 -4.96
C ALA A 356 30.24 -3.04 -4.22
N ALA A 357 29.37 -2.28 -4.89
CA ALA A 357 28.11 -1.83 -4.32
C ALA A 357 27.21 -2.99 -3.88
N HIS A 358 26.92 -3.93 -4.79
CA HIS A 358 26.00 -5.03 -4.48
C HIS A 358 26.62 -6.02 -3.48
N ALA A 359 27.95 -6.17 -3.43
CA ALA A 359 28.63 -6.94 -2.39
C ALA A 359 28.47 -6.29 -1.01
N VAL A 360 28.67 -4.97 -0.90
CA VAL A 360 28.45 -4.24 0.36
C VAL A 360 26.99 -4.33 0.80
N LEU A 361 26.03 -4.15 -0.11
CA LEU A 361 24.60 -4.27 0.20
C LEU A 361 24.23 -5.71 0.63
N ALA A 362 24.79 -6.74 0.00
CA ALA A 362 24.60 -8.13 0.41
C ALA A 362 25.19 -8.41 1.80
N LEU A 363 26.42 -7.97 2.08
CA LEU A 363 27.06 -8.16 3.39
C LEU A 363 26.31 -7.43 4.50
N THR A 364 25.87 -6.20 4.25
CA THR A 364 25.05 -5.45 5.22
C THR A 364 23.68 -6.09 5.44
N LEU A 365 23.06 -6.68 4.42
CA LEU A 365 21.83 -7.48 4.57
C LEU A 365 22.04 -8.70 5.47
N ILE A 366 23.12 -9.45 5.26
CA ILE A 366 23.46 -10.61 6.13
C ILE A 366 23.66 -10.15 7.56
N PHE A 367 24.41 -9.06 7.77
CA PHE A 367 24.63 -8.50 9.09
C PHE A 367 23.32 -8.08 9.77
N GLN A 368 22.41 -7.40 9.05
CA GLN A 368 21.13 -6.98 9.61
C GLN A 368 20.18 -8.15 9.89
N ALA A 369 20.26 -9.24 9.10
CA ALA A 369 19.54 -10.47 9.39
C ALA A 369 20.03 -11.12 10.69
N TRP A 370 21.35 -11.15 10.91
CA TRP A 370 21.94 -11.63 12.17
C TRP A 370 21.51 -10.75 13.37
N VAL A 371 21.58 -9.42 13.23
CA VAL A 371 21.11 -8.49 14.28
C VAL A 371 19.63 -8.71 14.63
N LEU A 372 18.78 -8.98 13.63
CA LEU A 372 17.37 -9.28 13.86
C LEU A 372 17.18 -10.59 14.66
N GLU A 373 17.95 -11.63 14.34
CA GLU A 373 17.88 -12.92 15.01
C GLU A 373 18.41 -12.85 16.46
N GLU A 374 19.51 -12.14 16.69
CA GLU A 374 20.06 -11.89 18.02
C GLU A 374 19.08 -11.11 18.90
N ALA A 375 18.35 -10.16 18.30
CA ALA A 375 17.27 -9.43 18.95
C ALA A 375 15.98 -10.26 19.15
N LYS A 376 16.01 -11.56 18.88
CA LYS A 376 14.91 -12.52 19.07
C LYS A 376 13.58 -12.06 18.46
N TYR A 377 13.66 -11.34 17.33
CA TYR A 377 12.48 -10.85 16.61
C TYR A 377 11.52 -10.00 17.46
N THR A 378 12.03 -9.13 18.34
CA THR A 378 11.20 -8.11 19.00
C THR A 378 10.50 -7.20 17.97
N LYS A 379 9.33 -6.64 18.33
CA LYS A 379 8.55 -5.76 17.44
C LYS A 379 9.37 -4.58 16.91
N GLU A 380 10.19 -4.00 17.77
CA GLU A 380 11.09 -2.90 17.45
C GLU A 380 12.21 -3.35 16.50
N ALA A 381 12.80 -4.53 16.72
CA ALA A 381 13.79 -5.10 15.81
C ALA A 381 13.21 -5.41 14.43
N ILE A 382 12.01 -6.02 14.37
CA ILE A 382 11.31 -6.29 13.11
C ILE A 382 11.01 -4.99 12.36
N SER A 383 10.50 -3.98 13.06
CA SER A 383 10.19 -2.67 12.47
C SER A 383 11.44 -1.98 11.93
N ARG A 384 12.57 -2.05 12.65
CA ARG A 384 13.87 -1.54 12.18
C ARG A 384 14.38 -2.30 10.97
N PHE A 385 14.31 -3.62 10.99
CA PHE A 385 14.71 -4.46 9.87
C PHE A 385 13.87 -4.18 8.61
N TYR A 386 12.54 -4.05 8.74
CA TYR A 386 11.68 -3.70 7.62
C TYR A 386 12.02 -2.31 7.04
N ARG A 387 12.32 -1.31 7.88
CA ARG A 387 12.82 0.00 7.40
C ARG A 387 14.16 -0.13 6.69
N PHE A 388 15.05 -1.01 7.16
CA PHE A 388 16.32 -1.29 6.52
C PHE A 388 16.16 -1.89 5.12
N ILE A 389 15.20 -2.81 4.91
CA ILE A 389 14.86 -3.33 3.58
C ILE A 389 14.46 -2.19 2.61
N TRP A 390 13.73 -1.19 3.08
CA TRP A 390 13.43 0.01 2.27
C TRP A 390 14.67 0.86 1.98
N ASN A 391 15.60 0.98 2.93
CA ASN A 391 16.85 1.71 2.71
C ASN A 391 17.71 1.05 1.63
N LEU A 392 17.78 -0.29 1.61
CA LEU A 392 18.41 -1.04 0.52
C LEU A 392 17.75 -0.72 -0.82
N PHE A 393 16.42 -0.73 -0.88
CA PHE A 393 15.67 -0.36 -2.09
C PHE A 393 15.97 1.06 -2.58
N TYR A 394 16.18 2.02 -1.67
CA TYR A 394 16.60 3.38 -2.03
C TYR A 394 18.03 3.42 -2.57
N ALA A 395 18.95 2.65 -1.98
CA ALA A 395 20.33 2.56 -2.42
C ALA A 395 20.44 2.10 -3.88
N GLU A 396 19.60 1.14 -4.30
CA GLU A 396 19.59 0.67 -5.70
C GLU A 396 19.35 1.81 -6.69
N TYR A 397 18.33 2.63 -6.43
CA TYR A 397 18.03 3.76 -7.32
C TYR A 397 19.11 4.84 -7.26
N ILE A 398 19.71 5.10 -6.10
CA ILE A 398 20.82 6.07 -5.99
C ILE A 398 22.02 5.64 -6.83
N ILE A 399 22.33 4.34 -6.85
CA ILE A 399 23.50 3.80 -7.54
C ILE A 399 23.21 3.63 -9.05
N PHE A 400 21.96 3.36 -9.42
CA PHE A 400 21.53 3.03 -10.78
C PHE A 400 21.97 3.99 -11.91
N PRO A 401 21.92 5.33 -11.79
CA PRO A 401 22.38 6.20 -12.88
C PRO A 401 23.85 5.98 -13.26
N PHE A 402 24.66 5.48 -12.31
CA PHE A 402 26.10 5.35 -12.42
C PHE A 402 26.58 3.94 -12.80
N ILE A 403 25.69 2.93 -12.80
CA ILE A 403 26.07 1.55 -13.14
C ILE A 403 26.26 1.30 -14.63
#